data_AF-A0A9D5QBX3-F1
#
_entry.id   AF-A0A9D5QBX3-F1
#
_cell.length_a   1.000
_cell.length_b   1.000
_cell.length_c   1.000
_cell.angle_alpha   90.00
_cell.angle_beta   90.00
_cell.angle_gamma   90.00
#
_symmetry.space_group_name_H-M   'P 1'
#
loop_
_entity.id
_entity.type
_entity.pdbx_description
1 polymer ?
#
loop_
_entity_poly.entity_id
_entity_poly.type
_entity_poly.pdbx_seq_one_letter_code
_entity_poly.pdbx_strand_id
1 'polypeptide(L)'
;MIGGIMRIFFSLIISLVTAFVPRGKYQDKLETLPTVAQLAEGYDLNGWTYQRIHSNESGIDHYFYSYPSQNDTLPVLLMLHGFNTDGRMFQKLTSLAGRFRLIAYNFPGESRFYRGKFKDFVFLLDDFCGALEIDSVCVAGNSVGGAIALCYAASSRTHINRLLLVSSEVFGMTEDDRRRSEAMAKKLLKYPDYKLYYLLEKTRALLRG
;
A
#
# COMPACT_ATOMS: atom_id res chain seq x y z
N MET A 1 15.74 -28.63 7.02
CA MET A 1 16.39 -28.36 8.33
C MET A 1 16.83 -26.91 8.48
N ILE A 2 17.59 -26.35 7.52
CA ILE A 2 18.12 -24.96 7.55
C ILE A 2 17.02 -23.89 7.67
N GLY A 3 15.91 -24.02 6.93
CA GLY A 3 14.79 -23.07 7.02
C GLY A 3 14.03 -23.07 8.35
N GLY A 4 14.07 -24.18 9.11
CA GLY A 4 13.46 -24.28 10.44
C GLY A 4 14.27 -23.56 11.51
N ILE A 5 15.60 -23.74 11.47
CA ILE A 5 16.54 -23.09 12.39
C ILE A 5 16.54 -21.57 12.19
N MET A 6 16.55 -21.11 10.93
CA MET A 6 16.50 -19.68 10.61
C MET A 6 15.20 -19.01 11.06
N ARG A 7 14.06 -19.72 11.02
CA ARG A 7 12.77 -19.24 11.53
C ARG A 7 12.70 -19.11 13.04
N ILE A 8 13.35 -20.01 13.77
CA ILE A 8 13.45 -19.94 15.23
C ILE A 8 14.34 -18.75 15.59
N PHE A 9 15.47 -18.60 14.90
CA PHE A 9 16.40 -17.50 15.10
C PHE A 9 15.76 -16.11 14.86
N PHE A 10 15.06 -15.91 13.74
CA PHE A 10 14.32 -14.67 13.48
C PHE A 10 13.24 -14.39 14.53
N SER A 11 12.54 -15.43 14.99
CA SER A 11 11.52 -15.29 16.03
C SER A 11 12.13 -14.85 17.36
N LEU A 12 13.27 -15.43 17.74
CA LEU A 12 14.01 -15.08 18.95
C LEU A 12 14.55 -13.65 18.87
N ILE A 13 15.07 -13.23 17.73
CA ILE A 13 15.52 -11.84 17.52
C ILE A 13 14.36 -10.88 17.67
N ILE A 14 13.23 -11.12 17.01
CA ILE A 14 12.04 -10.26 17.14
C ILE A 14 11.58 -10.22 18.59
N SER A 15 11.51 -11.36 19.29
CA SER A 15 11.13 -11.40 20.71
C SER A 15 12.11 -10.63 21.59
N LEU A 16 13.42 -10.79 21.40
CA LEU A 16 14.46 -10.11 22.18
C LEU A 16 14.44 -8.59 21.95
N VAL A 17 14.39 -8.17 20.68
CA VAL A 17 14.35 -6.76 20.28
C VAL A 17 13.06 -6.09 20.76
N THR A 18 11.95 -6.81 20.78
CA THR A 18 10.65 -6.27 21.23
C THR A 18 10.40 -6.37 22.74
N ALA A 19 11.24 -7.09 23.49
CA ALA A 19 11.09 -7.28 24.94
C ALA A 19 11.31 -5.97 25.71
N PHE A 20 12.22 -5.12 25.22
CA PHE A 20 12.66 -3.89 25.91
C PHE A 20 12.14 -2.61 25.25
N VAL A 21 11.06 -2.69 24.46
CA VAL A 21 10.48 -1.51 23.79
C VAL A 21 9.79 -0.63 24.83
N PRO A 22 10.22 0.64 25.00
CA PRO A 22 9.57 1.56 25.93
C PRO A 22 8.14 1.85 25.45
N ARG A 23 7.14 1.30 26.15
CA ARG A 23 5.73 1.35 25.72
C ARG A 23 5.24 2.78 25.51
N GLY A 24 5.33 3.63 26.54
CA GLY A 24 4.83 5.02 26.47
C GLY A 24 5.37 5.76 25.25
N LYS A 25 6.70 5.83 25.11
CA LYS A 25 7.36 6.48 23.96
C LYS A 25 6.85 6.03 22.59
N TYR A 26 6.63 4.74 22.39
CA TYR A 26 6.26 4.19 21.08
C TYR A 26 4.74 4.16 20.85
N GLN A 27 3.98 4.09 21.92
CA GLN A 27 2.52 4.20 21.87
C GLN A 27 2.12 5.65 21.60
N ASP A 28 2.69 6.62 22.31
CA ASP A 28 2.47 8.05 22.04
C ASP A 28 2.85 8.40 20.60
N LYS A 29 4.02 7.92 20.13
CA LYS A 29 4.43 8.12 18.74
C LYS A 29 3.43 7.58 17.73
N LEU A 30 2.89 6.38 17.96
CA LEU A 30 1.91 5.75 17.10
C LEU A 30 0.60 6.55 17.03
N GLU A 31 0.13 7.00 18.20
CA GLU A 31 -1.10 7.79 18.35
C GLU A 31 -0.95 9.20 17.75
N THR A 32 0.26 9.76 17.74
CA THR A 32 0.58 11.05 17.12
C THR A 32 1.04 10.96 15.67
N LEU A 33 0.97 9.78 15.04
CA LEU A 33 1.40 9.66 13.64
C LEU A 33 0.55 10.58 12.75
N PRO A 34 1.19 11.43 11.93
CA PRO A 34 0.45 12.26 11.00
C PRO A 34 -0.31 11.37 10.01
N THR A 35 -1.55 11.76 9.74
CA THR A 35 -2.34 11.20 8.63
C THR A 35 -1.63 11.45 7.29
N VAL A 36 -2.00 10.71 6.25
CA VAL A 36 -1.43 10.94 4.90
C VAL A 36 -1.72 12.37 4.40
N ALA A 37 -2.88 12.93 4.76
CA ALA A 37 -3.21 14.33 4.48
C ALA A 37 -2.21 15.28 5.14
N GLN A 38 -1.97 15.11 6.44
CA GLN A 38 -0.99 15.92 7.20
C GLN A 38 0.44 15.71 6.70
N LEU A 39 0.79 14.50 6.24
CA LEU A 39 2.09 14.22 5.63
C LEU A 39 2.29 14.93 4.28
N ALA A 40 1.21 15.31 3.59
CA ALA A 40 1.26 16.06 2.35
C ALA A 40 1.34 17.58 2.58
N GLU A 41 0.97 18.08 3.76
CA GLU A 41 1.06 19.50 4.11
C GLU A 41 2.53 19.96 4.12
N GLY A 42 2.85 21.01 3.37
CA GLY A 42 4.21 21.56 3.26
C GLY A 42 5.19 20.70 2.45
N TYR A 43 4.76 19.55 1.92
CA TYR A 43 5.55 18.74 1.02
C TYR A 43 5.34 19.23 -0.43
N ASP A 44 6.42 19.49 -1.17
CA ASP A 44 6.31 19.83 -2.60
C ASP A 44 5.87 18.59 -3.40
N LEU A 45 4.61 18.59 -3.81
CA LEU A 45 4.00 17.52 -4.58
C LEU A 45 4.41 17.54 -6.07
N ASN A 46 5.31 18.43 -6.50
CA ASN A 46 5.79 18.53 -7.89
C ASN A 46 4.63 18.68 -8.90
N GLY A 47 3.67 19.55 -8.57
CA GLY A 47 2.46 19.79 -9.39
C GLY A 47 1.36 18.74 -9.25
N TRP A 48 1.57 17.66 -8.49
CA TRP A 48 0.48 16.76 -8.11
C TRP A 48 -0.40 17.40 -7.04
N THR A 49 -1.64 16.94 -6.97
CA THR A 49 -2.61 17.38 -5.96
C THR A 49 -3.08 16.18 -5.16
N TYR A 50 -3.10 16.30 -3.83
CA TYR A 50 -3.73 15.31 -2.97
C TYR A 50 -5.24 15.58 -2.90
N GLN A 51 -6.04 14.55 -3.15
CA GLN A 51 -7.48 14.65 -3.30
C GLN A 51 -8.19 13.58 -2.47
N ARG A 52 -9.47 13.86 -2.20
CA ARG A 52 -10.40 12.97 -1.51
C ARG A 52 -11.66 12.83 -2.34
N ILE A 53 -12.19 11.62 -2.44
CA ILE A 53 -13.52 11.37 -3.01
C ILE A 53 -14.31 10.43 -2.10
N HIS A 54 -15.59 10.74 -1.90
CA HIS A 54 -16.51 9.91 -1.12
C HIS A 54 -17.18 8.90 -2.05
N SER A 55 -17.13 7.60 -1.71
CA SER A 55 -17.93 6.60 -2.40
C SER A 55 -19.33 6.52 -1.80
N ASN A 56 -20.35 6.76 -2.62
CA ASN A 56 -21.74 6.56 -2.22
C ASN A 56 -22.12 5.07 -2.13
N GLU A 57 -21.43 4.18 -2.85
CA GLU A 57 -21.69 2.73 -2.84
C GLU A 57 -21.22 2.12 -1.52
N SER A 58 -20.00 2.42 -1.11
CA SER A 58 -19.38 1.83 0.08
C SER A 58 -19.45 2.71 1.31
N GLY A 59 -19.77 4.00 1.17
CA GLY A 59 -19.81 4.98 2.26
C GLY A 59 -18.44 5.31 2.88
N ILE A 60 -17.33 5.04 2.20
CA ILE A 60 -15.98 5.41 2.67
C ILE A 60 -15.36 6.51 1.81
N ASP A 61 -14.38 7.19 2.40
CA ASP A 61 -13.55 8.16 1.68
C ASP A 61 -12.31 7.49 1.11
N HIS A 62 -12.06 7.74 -0.16
CA HIS A 62 -10.81 7.41 -0.83
C HIS A 62 -9.91 8.62 -0.92
N TYR A 63 -8.62 8.35 -0.84
CA TYR A 63 -7.58 9.36 -0.96
C TYR A 63 -6.62 8.98 -2.08
N PHE A 64 -6.20 9.96 -2.85
CA PHE A 64 -5.34 9.73 -4.01
C PHE A 64 -4.58 10.99 -4.37
N TYR A 65 -3.57 10.84 -5.20
CA TYR A 65 -2.90 11.96 -5.85
C TYR A 65 -3.23 11.94 -7.33
N SER A 66 -3.44 13.12 -7.91
CA SER A 66 -3.57 13.25 -9.36
C SER A 66 -2.65 14.34 -9.89
N TYR A 67 -2.14 14.14 -11.09
CA TYR A 67 -1.45 15.19 -11.82
C TYR A 67 -2.40 15.85 -12.84
N PRO A 68 -2.36 17.18 -13.03
CA PRO A 68 -3.20 17.85 -14.01
C PRO A 68 -3.09 17.21 -15.40
N SER A 69 -4.24 16.86 -15.98
CA SER A 69 -4.33 16.44 -17.38
C SER A 69 -4.77 17.62 -18.23
N GLN A 70 -4.18 17.77 -19.41
CA GLN A 70 -4.66 18.74 -20.42
C GLN A 70 -5.73 18.13 -21.32
N ASN A 71 -6.00 16.83 -21.20
CA ASN A 71 -6.92 16.10 -22.07
C ASN A 71 -7.60 14.95 -21.30
N ASP A 72 -8.92 15.08 -21.10
CA ASP A 72 -9.71 14.11 -20.35
C ASP A 72 -10.00 12.81 -21.14
N THR A 73 -9.70 12.80 -22.44
CA THR A 73 -9.83 11.61 -23.30
C THR A 73 -8.62 10.65 -23.20
N LEU A 74 -7.54 11.06 -22.54
CA LEU A 74 -6.37 10.21 -22.34
C LEU A 74 -6.70 9.02 -21.42
N PRO A 75 -6.10 7.84 -21.64
CA PRO A 75 -6.30 6.69 -20.77
C PRO A 75 -5.80 7.00 -19.35
N VAL A 76 -6.50 6.48 -18.34
CA VAL A 76 -6.07 6.59 -16.94
C VAL A 76 -4.91 5.63 -16.68
N LEU A 77 -3.84 6.12 -16.03
CA LEU A 77 -2.80 5.31 -15.42
C LEU A 77 -2.99 5.35 -13.89
N LEU A 78 -3.51 4.25 -13.34
CA LEU A 78 -3.73 4.04 -11.91
C LEU A 78 -2.48 3.39 -11.28
N MET A 79 -1.81 4.12 -10.40
CA MET A 79 -0.57 3.69 -9.74
C MET A 79 -0.82 3.25 -8.30
N LEU A 80 -0.30 2.07 -7.96
CA LEU A 80 -0.48 1.40 -6.67
C LEU A 80 0.86 1.28 -5.94
N HIS A 81 0.96 1.96 -4.79
CA HIS A 81 2.18 1.99 -3.99
C HIS A 81 2.46 0.67 -3.26
N GLY A 82 3.68 0.53 -2.73
CA GLY A 82 4.10 -0.64 -1.96
C GLY A 82 3.77 -0.54 -0.47
N PHE A 83 4.27 -1.51 0.30
CA PHE A 83 4.16 -1.51 1.75
C PHE A 83 4.91 -0.31 2.36
N ASN A 84 4.27 0.37 3.30
CA ASN A 84 4.87 1.46 4.09
C ASN A 84 5.39 2.64 3.22
N THR A 85 4.71 2.86 2.09
CA THR A 85 4.85 4.01 1.18
C THR A 85 3.45 4.57 0.88
N ASP A 86 3.37 5.62 0.07
CA ASP A 86 2.12 6.22 -0.39
C ASP A 86 2.26 6.67 -1.87
N GLY A 87 1.22 7.29 -2.42
CA GLY A 87 1.20 7.75 -3.81
C GLY A 87 2.30 8.75 -4.20
N ARG A 88 2.98 9.40 -3.24
CA ARG A 88 4.05 10.37 -3.53
C ARG A 88 5.25 9.74 -4.21
N MET A 89 5.44 8.42 -4.08
CA MET A 89 6.54 7.73 -4.75
C MET A 89 6.50 7.83 -6.28
N PHE A 90 5.33 8.14 -6.86
CA PHE A 90 5.14 8.27 -8.30
C PHE A 90 5.32 9.71 -8.82
N GLN A 91 5.59 10.69 -7.95
CA GLN A 91 5.61 12.10 -8.32
C GLN A 91 6.59 12.47 -9.43
N LYS A 92 7.66 11.69 -9.61
CA LYS A 92 8.66 11.92 -10.68
C LYS A 92 8.20 11.43 -12.06
N LEU A 93 7.01 10.85 -12.17
CA LEU A 93 6.47 10.31 -13.42
C LEU A 93 5.63 11.32 -14.22
N THR A 94 5.75 12.62 -13.96
CA THR A 94 4.97 13.68 -14.64
C THR A 94 5.16 13.71 -16.15
N SER A 95 6.29 13.20 -16.67
CA SER A 95 6.53 13.06 -18.11
C SER A 95 5.51 12.17 -18.83
N LEU A 96 4.77 11.33 -18.09
CA LEU A 96 3.71 10.49 -18.63
C LEU A 96 2.37 11.24 -18.82
N ALA A 97 2.22 12.46 -18.29
CA ALA A 97 0.97 13.23 -18.32
C ALA A 97 0.50 13.61 -19.74
N GLY A 98 1.42 13.63 -20.72
CA GLY A 98 1.06 13.83 -22.13
C GLY A 98 0.44 12.60 -22.81
N ARG A 99 0.41 11.44 -22.13
CA ARG A 99 -0.11 10.17 -22.66
C ARG A 99 -1.17 9.52 -21.77
N PHE A 100 -1.21 9.89 -20.50
CA PHE A 100 -2.10 9.30 -19.51
C PHE A 100 -2.63 10.36 -18.56
N ARG A 101 -3.86 10.16 -18.08
CA ARG A 101 -4.36 10.79 -16.85
C ARG A 101 -3.72 10.08 -15.66
N LEU A 102 -2.85 10.76 -14.93
CA LEU A 102 -2.05 10.15 -13.86
C LEU A 102 -2.81 10.19 -12.53
N ILE A 103 -3.09 9.01 -11.96
CA ILE A 103 -3.75 8.85 -10.67
C ILE A 103 -2.94 7.87 -9.82
N ALA A 104 -2.47 8.30 -8.66
CA ALA A 104 -1.81 7.45 -7.68
C ALA A 104 -2.74 7.22 -6.49
N TYR A 105 -3.29 6.01 -6.40
CA TYR A 105 -4.20 5.66 -5.32
C TYR A 105 -3.44 5.51 -4.01
N ASN A 106 -4.02 6.02 -2.92
CA ASN A 106 -3.47 5.87 -1.60
C ASN A 106 -4.34 4.92 -0.78
N PHE A 107 -3.82 3.73 -0.49
CA PHE A 107 -4.58 2.73 0.25
C PHE A 107 -4.92 3.25 1.65
N PRO A 108 -6.17 3.09 2.11
CA PRO A 108 -6.53 3.37 3.50
C PRO A 108 -5.63 2.56 4.44
N GLY A 109 -5.12 3.20 5.50
CA GLY A 109 -4.38 2.48 6.54
C GLY A 109 -5.28 1.49 7.30
N GLU A 110 -6.54 1.89 7.50
CA GLU A 110 -7.60 1.08 8.08
C GLU A 110 -8.84 1.15 7.20
N SER A 111 -9.60 0.06 7.16
CA SER A 111 -10.88 0.00 6.46
C SER A 111 -11.73 -1.13 7.02
N ARG A 112 -13.04 -0.90 7.17
CA ARG A 112 -14.01 -1.95 7.54
C ARG A 112 -14.09 -3.09 6.51
N PHE A 113 -13.57 -2.87 5.31
CA PHE A 113 -13.52 -3.86 4.25
C PHE A 113 -12.26 -4.73 4.29
N TYR A 114 -11.24 -4.36 5.07
CA TYR A 114 -10.07 -5.20 5.27
C TYR A 114 -10.40 -6.41 6.14
N ARG A 115 -10.35 -7.58 5.52
CA ARG A 115 -10.51 -8.91 6.11
C ARG A 115 -9.22 -9.73 6.03
N GLY A 116 -8.10 -9.07 5.76
CA GLY A 116 -6.77 -9.67 5.65
C GLY A 116 -6.56 -10.47 4.35
N LYS A 117 -7.27 -10.14 3.27
CA LYS A 117 -7.17 -10.84 1.98
C LYS A 117 -6.87 -9.87 0.85
N PHE A 118 -6.14 -10.32 -0.17
CA PHE A 118 -5.83 -9.50 -1.35
C PHE A 118 -7.08 -8.99 -2.09
N LYS A 119 -8.18 -9.77 -2.07
CA LYS A 119 -9.47 -9.37 -2.66
C LYS A 119 -10.08 -8.13 -2.02
N ASP A 120 -9.69 -7.80 -0.79
CA ASP A 120 -10.21 -6.62 -0.10
C ASP A 120 -9.69 -5.34 -0.79
N PHE A 121 -8.46 -5.38 -1.32
CA PHE A 121 -7.92 -4.28 -2.13
C PHE A 121 -8.61 -4.18 -3.50
N VAL A 122 -8.99 -5.30 -4.11
CA VAL A 122 -9.76 -5.30 -5.38
C VAL A 122 -11.08 -4.55 -5.19
N PHE A 123 -11.81 -4.86 -4.12
CA PHE A 123 -13.03 -4.14 -3.78
C PHE A 123 -12.80 -2.63 -3.63
N LEU A 124 -11.77 -2.22 -2.88
CA LEU A 124 -11.48 -0.81 -2.67
C LEU A 124 -11.10 -0.07 -3.96
N LEU A 125 -10.44 -0.75 -4.90
CA LEU A 125 -10.06 -0.16 -6.19
C LEU A 125 -11.26 -0.04 -7.13
N ASP A 126 -12.13 -1.06 -7.19
CA ASP A 126 -13.37 -0.99 -7.98
C ASP A 126 -14.29 0.11 -7.44
N ASP A 127 -14.45 0.18 -6.11
CA ASP A 127 -15.24 1.20 -5.43
C ASP A 127 -14.68 2.61 -5.68
N PHE A 128 -13.36 2.76 -5.63
CA PHE A 128 -12.68 4.02 -5.97
C PHE A 128 -12.87 4.41 -7.45
N CYS A 129 -12.68 3.47 -8.38
CA CYS A 129 -12.89 3.72 -9.80
C CYS A 129 -14.35 4.06 -10.10
N GLY A 130 -15.31 3.37 -9.46
CA GLY A 130 -16.73 3.68 -9.55
C GLY A 130 -17.07 5.08 -9.03
N ALA A 131 -16.50 5.48 -7.90
CA ALA A 131 -16.68 6.83 -7.35
C ALA A 131 -16.15 7.93 -8.29
N LEU A 132 -15.09 7.65 -9.06
CA LEU A 132 -14.52 8.55 -10.06
C LEU A 132 -15.17 8.42 -11.45
N GLU A 133 -16.15 7.53 -11.63
CA GLU A 133 -16.77 7.22 -12.92
C GLU A 133 -15.73 6.78 -13.98
N ILE A 134 -14.76 5.95 -13.56
CA ILE A 134 -13.70 5.41 -14.42
C ILE A 134 -14.00 3.94 -14.75
N ASP A 135 -14.41 3.71 -15.98
CA ASP A 135 -14.72 2.36 -16.47
C ASP A 135 -13.50 1.59 -16.96
N SER A 136 -12.38 2.28 -17.24
CA SER A 136 -11.16 1.63 -17.71
C SER A 136 -9.86 2.30 -17.29
N VAL A 137 -8.86 1.49 -16.95
CA VAL A 137 -7.54 1.94 -16.48
C VAL A 137 -6.40 1.10 -17.06
N CYS A 138 -5.22 1.71 -17.18
CA CYS A 138 -3.94 1.01 -17.11
C CYS A 138 -3.49 0.99 -15.66
N VAL A 139 -3.00 -0.14 -15.16
CA VAL A 139 -2.58 -0.26 -13.75
C VAL A 139 -1.07 -0.43 -13.69
N ALA A 140 -0.41 0.34 -12.83
CA ALA A 140 0.99 0.17 -12.48
C ALA A 140 1.13 -0.12 -10.98
N GLY A 141 1.72 -1.25 -10.63
CA GLY A 141 1.95 -1.64 -9.23
C GLY A 141 3.43 -1.75 -8.90
N ASN A 142 3.83 -1.20 -7.75
CA ASN A 142 5.19 -1.37 -7.22
C ASN A 142 5.22 -2.29 -6.00
N SER A 143 6.12 -3.27 -5.97
CA SER A 143 6.30 -4.20 -4.84
C SER A 143 4.97 -4.87 -4.46
N VAL A 144 4.47 -4.67 -3.23
CA VAL A 144 3.14 -5.16 -2.79
C VAL A 144 2.01 -4.62 -3.66
N GLY A 145 2.12 -3.37 -4.15
CA GLY A 145 1.16 -2.80 -5.08
C GLY A 145 1.09 -3.57 -6.40
N GLY A 146 2.15 -4.28 -6.80
CA GLY A 146 2.15 -5.18 -7.95
C GLY A 146 1.35 -6.46 -7.73
N ALA A 147 1.45 -7.07 -6.54
CA ALA A 147 0.59 -8.20 -6.17
C ALA A 147 -0.89 -7.79 -6.15
N ILE A 148 -1.19 -6.60 -5.63
CA ILE A 148 -2.54 -6.03 -5.66
C ILE A 148 -2.98 -5.79 -7.10
N ALA A 149 -2.13 -5.19 -7.94
CA ALA A 149 -2.43 -4.93 -9.35
C ALA A 149 -2.75 -6.21 -10.14
N LEU A 150 -2.04 -7.31 -9.86
CA LEU A 150 -2.31 -8.62 -10.43
C LEU A 150 -3.68 -9.16 -10.00
N CYS A 151 -3.98 -9.12 -8.71
CA CYS A 151 -5.30 -9.54 -8.21
C CYS A 151 -6.43 -8.67 -8.79
N TYR A 152 -6.18 -7.37 -8.93
CA TYR A 152 -7.12 -6.44 -9.53
C TYR A 152 -7.36 -6.76 -11.00
N ALA A 153 -6.30 -6.92 -11.81
CA ALA A 153 -6.41 -7.31 -13.21
C ALA A 153 -7.13 -8.65 -13.43
N ALA A 154 -7.07 -9.57 -12.47
CA ALA A 154 -7.75 -10.85 -12.56
C ALA A 154 -9.25 -10.81 -12.19
N SER A 155 -9.70 -9.83 -11.42
CA SER A 155 -11.03 -9.86 -10.77
C SER A 155 -11.78 -8.53 -10.74
N SER A 156 -11.27 -7.49 -11.40
CA SER A 156 -11.87 -6.15 -11.36
C SER A 156 -13.19 -6.08 -12.11
N ARG A 157 -14.08 -5.20 -11.64
CA ARG A 157 -15.23 -4.71 -12.40
C ARG A 157 -14.78 -3.66 -13.44
N THR A 158 -13.82 -2.81 -13.09
CA THR A 158 -13.20 -1.86 -14.02
C THR A 158 -12.36 -2.58 -15.08
N HIS A 159 -12.45 -2.16 -16.35
CA HIS A 159 -11.70 -2.78 -17.45
C HIS A 159 -10.21 -2.41 -17.40
N ILE A 160 -9.34 -3.43 -17.30
CA ILE A 160 -7.88 -3.22 -17.25
C ILE A 160 -7.27 -3.34 -18.64
N ASN A 161 -6.81 -2.22 -19.21
CA ASN A 161 -6.20 -2.17 -20.54
C ASN A 161 -4.77 -2.71 -20.55
N ARG A 162 -4.00 -2.40 -19.50
CA ARG A 162 -2.57 -2.71 -19.39
C ARG A 162 -2.20 -2.91 -17.93
N LEU A 163 -1.24 -3.80 -17.69
CA LEU A 163 -0.67 -4.07 -16.38
C LEU A 163 0.85 -3.86 -16.42
N LEU A 164 1.36 -3.00 -15.55
CA LEU A 164 2.78 -2.73 -15.37
C LEU A 164 3.20 -3.13 -13.95
N LEU A 165 4.23 -3.97 -13.84
CA LEU A 165 4.74 -4.46 -12.56
C LEU A 165 6.18 -3.98 -12.38
N VAL A 166 6.41 -3.21 -11.32
CA VAL A 166 7.71 -2.61 -11.00
C VAL A 166 8.23 -3.24 -9.71
N SER A 167 9.40 -3.89 -9.77
CA SER A 167 10.05 -4.52 -8.60
C SER A 167 9.07 -5.29 -7.72
N SER A 168 8.19 -6.06 -8.37
CA SER A 168 7.01 -6.67 -7.75
C SER A 168 7.25 -8.13 -7.42
N GLU A 169 6.65 -8.59 -6.33
CA GLU A 169 6.68 -9.98 -5.89
C GLU A 169 5.23 -10.46 -5.71
N VAL A 170 4.96 -11.72 -6.04
CA VAL A 170 3.64 -12.34 -5.86
C VAL A 170 3.69 -13.21 -4.62
N PHE A 171 2.89 -12.87 -3.62
CA PHE A 171 2.79 -13.64 -2.39
C PHE A 171 1.84 -14.83 -2.56
N GLY A 172 2.23 -16.00 -2.03
CA GLY A 172 1.33 -17.15 -1.98
C GLY A 172 1.08 -17.82 -3.33
N MET A 173 2.04 -17.72 -4.27
CA MET A 173 1.98 -18.46 -5.55
C MET A 173 1.87 -19.97 -5.33
N THR A 174 2.51 -20.49 -4.29
CA THR A 174 2.42 -21.89 -3.88
C THR A 174 1.72 -22.02 -2.54
N GLU A 175 1.14 -23.20 -2.29
CA GLU A 175 0.56 -23.55 -0.99
C GLU A 175 1.62 -23.44 0.13
N ASP A 176 2.87 -23.77 -0.16
CA ASP A 176 3.97 -23.58 0.76
C ASP A 176 4.18 -22.10 1.07
N ASP A 177 4.29 -21.23 0.06
CA ASP A 177 4.45 -19.78 0.29
C ASP A 177 3.30 -19.20 1.12
N ARG A 178 2.06 -19.65 0.85
CA ARG A 178 0.89 -19.25 1.63
C ARG A 178 1.04 -19.66 3.10
N ARG A 179 1.40 -20.93 3.36
CA ARG A 179 1.67 -21.42 4.72
C ARG A 179 2.80 -20.64 5.40
N ARG A 180 3.85 -20.27 4.65
CA ARG A 180 4.97 -19.49 5.19
C ARG A 180 4.53 -18.08 5.58
N SER A 181 3.79 -17.40 4.73
CA SER A 181 3.25 -16.06 4.98
C SER A 181 2.26 -16.05 6.14
N GLU A 182 1.34 -17.01 6.20
CA GLU A 182 0.39 -17.17 7.32
C GLU A 182 1.11 -17.46 8.64
N ALA A 183 2.13 -18.31 8.64
CA ALA A 183 2.92 -18.58 9.84
C ALA A 183 3.68 -17.34 10.33
N MET A 184 4.20 -16.52 9.41
CA MET A 184 4.84 -15.24 9.76
C MET A 184 3.82 -14.25 10.31
N ALA A 185 2.67 -14.09 9.66
CA ALA A 185 1.59 -13.22 10.12
C ALA A 185 1.13 -13.62 11.54
N LYS A 186 0.87 -14.91 11.79
CA LYS A 186 0.51 -15.43 13.12
C LYS A 186 1.58 -15.16 14.20
N LYS A 187 2.84 -14.97 13.83
CA LYS A 187 3.90 -14.60 14.78
C LYS A 187 3.92 -13.09 15.03
N LEU A 188 3.79 -12.27 13.98
CA LEU A 188 3.82 -10.82 14.08
C LEU A 188 2.58 -10.25 14.77
N LEU A 189 1.39 -10.79 14.47
CA LEU A 189 0.11 -10.33 15.03
C LEU A 189 -0.05 -10.56 16.54
N LYS A 190 0.90 -11.25 17.19
CA LYS A 190 0.93 -11.41 18.65
C LYS A 190 1.48 -10.18 19.36
N TYR A 191 2.18 -9.31 18.64
CA TYR A 191 2.79 -8.13 19.22
C TYR A 191 1.83 -6.94 19.07
N PRO A 192 1.67 -6.11 20.11
CA PRO A 192 0.94 -4.86 20.00
C PRO A 192 1.61 -3.91 19.01
N ASP A 193 0.81 -3.06 18.36
CA ASP A 193 1.23 -2.23 17.23
C ASP A 193 2.44 -1.34 17.54
N TYR A 194 2.54 -0.80 18.75
CA TYR A 194 3.69 0.02 19.15
C TYR A 194 5.04 -0.74 19.07
N LYS A 195 5.04 -2.06 19.27
CA LYS A 195 6.24 -2.90 19.13
C LYS A 195 6.56 -3.18 17.66
N LEU A 196 5.54 -3.34 16.82
CA LEU A 196 5.73 -3.48 15.37
C LEU A 196 6.24 -2.17 14.77
N TYR A 197 5.70 -1.03 15.21
CA TYR A 197 6.17 0.30 14.84
C TYR A 197 7.64 0.53 15.23
N TYR A 198 8.05 0.11 16.44
CA TYR A 198 9.45 0.10 16.86
C TYR A 198 10.36 -0.65 15.88
N LEU A 199 9.98 -1.86 15.47
CA LEU A 199 10.77 -2.67 14.54
C LEU A 199 10.90 -1.98 13.18
N LEU A 200 9.84 -1.35 12.69
CA LEU A 200 9.86 -0.59 11.43
C LEU A 200 10.82 0.62 11.51
N GLU A 201 10.78 1.40 12.58
CA GLU A 201 11.72 2.53 12.79
C GLU A 201 13.17 2.06 12.82
N LYS A 202 13.47 0.98 13.55
CA LYS A 202 14.84 0.45 13.65
C LYS A 202 15.35 -0.10 12.33
N THR A 203 14.50 -0.78 11.57
CA THR A 203 14.85 -1.30 10.24
C THR A 203 15.15 -0.16 9.27
N ARG A 204 14.36 0.92 9.30
CA ARG A 204 14.62 2.13 8.48
C ARG A 204 15.95 2.80 8.83
N ALA A 205 16.31 2.87 10.12
CA ALA A 205 17.59 3.44 10.54
C ALA A 205 18.79 2.63 10.03
N LEU A 206 18.68 1.30 10.04
CA LEU A 206 19.71 0.39 9.52
C LEU A 206 19.89 0.49 8.00
N LEU A 207 18.82 0.75 7.24
CA LEU A 207 18.88 0.86 5.77
C LEU A 207 19.37 2.23 5.28
N ARG A 208 19.47 3.23 6.17
CA ARG A 208 19.92 4.59 5.86
C ARG A 208 21.36 4.88 6.32
N GLY A 209 21.97 3.97 7.07
CA GLY A 209 23.39 4.02 7.45
C GLY A 209 24.21 3.13 6.54
#